data_AF-A0A0C3NPL5-F1
#
_entry.id   AF-A0A0C3NPL5-F1
#
_cell.length_a   1.000
_cell.length_b   1.000
_cell.length_c   1.000
_cell.angle_alpha   90.00
_cell.angle_beta   90.00
_cell.angle_gamma   90.00
#
_symmetry.space_group_name_H-M   'P 1'
#
loop_
_entity.id
_entity.type
_entity.pdbx_description
1 polymer ?
#
loop_
_entity_poly.entity_id
_entity_poly.type
_entity_poly.pdbx_seq_one_letter_code
_entity_poly.pdbx_strand_id
1 'polypeptide(L)'
;WLSSFWQGTTTGIYAEQKLHATRMVEARKWSFVDVCSLAHRFSWQCATPDTYGPFARAVYDALNDSCGTWYSSCFCFYLKKGAIESFEYAWSNVSILVTLRLSIHPSLADEDDYTFRISCFVAELYAVDLLSKARVHECFGKVLHNMCSLEHIHILWEMVSRGKESLWQGPKSSQLVTAFTSLFAKRTETILRATNTGPPALVATKV
;
A
#
# COMPACT_ATOMS: atom_id res chain seq x y z
N TRP A 1 12.62 17.89 12.66
CA TRP A 1 12.32 16.55 12.14
C TRP A 1 11.00 16.50 11.37
N LEU A 2 9.85 16.85 11.95
CA LEU A 2 8.54 16.74 11.26
C LEU A 2 8.41 17.56 9.96
N SER A 3 9.00 18.77 9.90
CA SER A 3 9.08 19.55 8.64
C SER A 3 9.85 18.82 7.54
N SER A 4 11.00 18.24 7.89
CA SER A 4 11.82 17.41 6.99
C SER A 4 11.08 16.14 6.56
N PHE A 5 10.30 15.52 7.45
CA PHE A 5 9.41 14.40 7.11
C PHE A 5 8.45 14.79 5.98
N TRP A 6 7.68 15.87 6.15
CA TRP A 6 6.70 16.31 5.15
C TRP A 6 7.34 16.71 3.81
N GLN A 7 8.50 17.35 3.83
CA GLN A 7 9.24 17.66 2.60
C GLN A 7 9.73 16.39 1.89
N GLY A 8 10.18 15.40 2.66
CA GLY A 8 10.63 14.10 2.12
C GLY A 8 9.49 13.24 1.56
N THR A 9 8.26 13.35 2.08
CA THR A 9 7.09 12.61 1.56
C THR A 9 6.42 13.29 0.37
N THR A 10 6.66 14.59 0.12
CA THR A 10 6.06 15.33 -0.99
C THR A 10 6.97 15.47 -2.21
N THR A 11 8.30 15.41 -2.06
CA THR A 11 9.22 15.39 -3.21
C THR A 11 9.26 14.00 -3.87
N GLY A 12 9.10 13.95 -5.19
CA GLY A 12 9.36 12.76 -6.01
C GLY A 12 10.85 12.55 -6.34
N ILE A 13 11.74 13.44 -5.90
CA ILE A 13 13.17 13.41 -6.25
C ILE A 13 13.96 12.68 -5.14
N TYR A 14 14.44 11.47 -5.43
CA TYR A 14 15.11 10.62 -4.44
C TYR A 14 16.34 11.26 -3.77
N ALA A 15 17.06 12.16 -4.47
CA ALA A 15 18.17 12.92 -3.89
C ALA A 15 17.71 13.89 -2.79
N GLU A 16 16.56 14.54 -2.97
CA GLU A 16 15.94 15.41 -1.98
C GLU A 16 15.37 14.57 -0.83
N GLN A 17 14.70 13.45 -1.13
CA GLN A 17 14.22 12.50 -0.12
C GLN A 17 15.35 12.05 0.83
N LYS A 18 16.55 11.74 0.28
CA LYS A 18 17.75 11.47 1.08
C LYS A 18 18.16 12.64 1.95
N LEU A 19 18.29 13.84 1.39
CA LEU A 19 18.64 15.05 2.14
C LEU A 19 17.65 15.32 3.29
N HIS A 20 16.36 15.15 3.05
CA HIS A 20 15.31 15.32 4.04
C HIS A 20 15.33 14.22 5.11
N ALA A 21 15.63 12.96 4.74
CA ALA A 21 15.79 11.85 5.68
C ALA A 21 16.98 12.08 6.62
N THR A 22 18.17 12.43 6.09
CA THR A 22 19.36 12.76 6.87
C THR A 22 19.08 13.92 7.84
N ARG A 23 18.55 15.04 7.35
CA ARG A 23 18.14 16.18 8.19
C ARG A 23 17.10 15.81 9.25
N MET A 24 16.17 14.90 8.95
CA MET A 24 15.18 14.43 9.90
C MET A 24 15.84 13.63 11.04
N VAL A 25 16.78 12.74 10.70
CA VAL A 25 17.47 11.89 11.66
C VAL A 25 18.43 12.71 12.54
N GLU A 26 19.25 13.57 11.94
CA GLU A 26 20.23 14.42 12.65
C GLU A 26 19.59 15.48 13.56
N ALA A 27 18.37 15.95 13.24
CA ALA A 27 17.71 17.02 13.99
C ALA A 27 17.31 16.65 15.44
N ARG A 28 17.49 15.41 15.89
CA ARG A 28 17.21 14.99 17.27
C ARG A 28 17.95 13.70 17.64
N LYS A 29 18.08 13.45 18.95
CA LYS A 29 18.30 12.08 19.45
C LYS A 29 17.02 11.27 19.29
N TRP A 30 17.15 10.03 18.83
CA TRP A 30 16.06 9.09 18.64
C TRP A 30 16.00 8.10 19.79
N SER A 31 14.84 7.98 20.43
CA SER A 31 14.53 6.84 21.29
C SER A 31 13.85 5.73 20.49
N PHE A 32 13.78 4.53 21.07
CA PHE A 32 12.98 3.43 20.53
C PHE A 32 11.52 3.86 20.27
N VAL A 33 10.89 4.57 21.22
CA VAL A 33 9.50 5.04 21.12
C VAL A 33 9.32 6.01 19.94
N ASP A 34 10.29 6.89 19.71
CA ASP A 34 10.26 7.81 18.57
C ASP A 34 10.35 7.09 17.22
N VAL A 35 11.20 6.06 17.14
CA VAL A 35 11.36 5.26 15.91
C VAL A 35 10.10 4.45 15.60
N CYS A 36 9.47 3.83 16.60
CA CYS A 36 8.17 3.17 16.43
C CYS A 36 7.09 4.17 15.98
N SER A 37 7.07 5.37 16.59
CA SER A 37 6.14 6.45 16.23
C SER A 37 6.34 6.96 14.80
N LEU A 38 7.59 7.04 14.33
CA LEU A 38 7.93 7.40 12.96
C LEU A 38 7.45 6.34 11.96
N ALA A 39 7.71 5.05 12.25
CA ALA A 39 7.26 3.94 11.42
C ALA A 39 5.73 3.86 11.31
N HIS A 40 5.02 4.11 12.41
CA HIS A 40 3.55 4.22 12.40
C HIS A 40 3.07 5.43 11.59
N ARG A 41 3.76 6.58 11.63
CA ARG A 41 3.40 7.76 10.81
C ARG A 41 3.45 7.46 9.33
N PHE A 42 4.44 6.71 8.83
CA PHE A 42 4.43 6.24 7.44
C PHE A 42 3.13 5.49 7.13
N SER A 43 2.77 4.49 7.94
CA SER A 43 1.59 3.63 7.70
C SER A 43 0.25 4.39 7.80
N TRP A 44 0.14 5.37 8.70
CA TRP A 44 -1.05 6.21 8.85
C TRP A 44 -1.15 7.33 7.80
N GLN A 45 -0.02 7.95 7.43
CA GLN A 45 0.03 9.08 6.51
C GLN A 45 0.13 8.67 5.03
N CYS A 46 0.17 7.36 4.73
CA CYS A 46 -0.10 6.85 3.38
C CYS A 46 -1.32 7.51 2.72
N ALA A 47 -2.27 8.02 3.51
CA ALA A 47 -3.39 8.83 3.06
C ALA A 47 -3.04 10.10 2.24
N THR A 48 -1.83 10.68 2.26
CA THR A 48 -1.37 11.73 1.30
C THR A 48 0.17 11.84 1.28
N PRO A 49 0.89 12.00 0.14
CA PRO A 49 0.52 11.87 -1.28
C PRO A 49 1.28 10.69 -1.95
N ASP A 50 2.11 10.92 -2.98
CA ASP A 50 2.35 9.95 -4.06
C ASP A 50 3.55 8.99 -3.96
N THR A 51 4.57 9.23 -3.13
CA THR A 51 5.75 8.32 -3.05
C THR A 51 6.27 8.14 -1.63
N TYR A 52 6.02 6.97 -1.04
CA TYR A 52 6.33 6.70 0.37
C TYR A 52 7.45 5.67 0.58
N GLY A 53 7.55 4.64 -0.28
CA GLY A 53 8.61 3.63 -0.17
C GLY A 53 10.03 4.18 -0.36
N PRO A 54 10.32 4.94 -1.43
CA PRO A 54 11.63 5.56 -1.63
C PRO A 54 12.10 6.44 -0.47
N PHE A 55 11.20 7.25 0.11
CA PHE A 55 11.52 8.03 1.31
C PHE A 55 11.68 7.15 2.55
N ALA A 56 10.86 6.11 2.74
CA ALA A 56 11.04 5.15 3.83
C ALA A 56 12.41 4.44 3.77
N ARG A 57 12.92 4.14 2.56
CA ARG A 57 14.27 3.62 2.36
C ARG A 57 15.34 4.62 2.78
N ALA A 58 15.22 5.87 2.33
CA ALA A 58 16.13 6.94 2.74
C ALA A 58 16.17 7.14 4.26
N VAL A 59 15.02 7.02 4.94
CA VAL A 59 14.92 7.07 6.41
C VAL A 59 15.55 5.86 7.08
N TYR A 60 15.36 4.65 6.54
CA TYR A 60 16.03 3.45 7.03
C TYR A 60 17.56 3.57 6.94
N ASP A 61 18.07 4.05 5.80
CA ASP A 61 19.50 4.25 5.56
C ASP A 61 20.07 5.32 6.51
N ALA A 62 19.44 6.50 6.61
CA ALA A 62 19.86 7.56 7.52
C ALA A 62 19.85 7.12 9.00
N LEU A 63 18.87 6.32 9.44
CA LEU A 63 18.86 5.74 10.79
C LEU A 63 20.00 4.74 10.99
N ASN A 64 20.32 3.93 9.97
CA ASN A 64 21.42 2.98 10.04
C ASN A 64 22.76 3.71 10.19
N ASP A 65 22.97 4.75 9.40
CA ASP A 65 24.24 5.46 9.30
C ASP A 65 24.47 6.40 10.50
N SER A 66 23.43 7.10 10.98
CA SER A 66 23.55 8.06 12.09
C SER A 66 23.24 7.50 13.48
N CYS A 67 22.46 6.42 13.59
CA CYS A 67 22.04 5.84 14.88
C CYS A 67 22.42 4.36 15.06
N GLY A 68 22.86 3.68 13.99
CA GLY A 68 23.25 2.28 14.02
C GLY A 68 22.12 1.29 13.73
N THR A 69 22.51 0.08 13.33
CA THR A 69 21.63 -0.95 12.75
C THR A 69 20.48 -1.39 13.65
N TRP A 70 20.56 -1.22 14.97
CA TRP A 70 19.44 -1.48 15.88
C TRP A 70 18.22 -0.60 15.56
N TYR A 71 18.43 0.73 15.43
CA TYR A 71 17.33 1.66 15.20
C TYR A 71 16.71 1.52 13.81
N SER A 72 17.52 1.31 12.76
CA SER A 72 17.02 1.02 11.42
C SER A 72 16.26 -0.30 11.36
N SER A 73 16.71 -1.33 12.08
CA SER A 73 15.99 -2.61 12.21
C SER A 73 14.66 -2.46 12.92
N CYS A 74 14.61 -1.72 14.05
CA CYS A 74 13.34 -1.39 14.72
C CYS A 74 12.40 -0.63 13.80
N PHE A 75 12.87 0.42 13.12
CA PHE A 75 12.09 1.18 12.14
C PHE A 75 11.48 0.25 11.09
N CYS A 76 12.32 -0.57 10.44
CA CYS A 76 11.92 -1.51 9.41
C CYS A 76 10.87 -2.53 9.90
N PHE A 77 11.03 -3.06 11.12
CA PHE A 77 10.07 -3.98 11.72
C PHE A 77 8.69 -3.34 11.93
N TYR A 78 8.63 -2.17 12.60
CA TYR A 78 7.37 -1.48 12.86
C TYR A 78 6.73 -0.92 11.59
N LEU A 79 7.53 -0.56 10.59
CA LEU A 79 7.05 -0.10 9.28
C LEU A 79 6.35 -1.22 8.52
N LYS A 80 6.99 -2.40 8.42
CA LYS A 80 6.40 -3.62 7.86
C LYS A 80 5.12 -3.99 8.59
N LYS A 81 5.14 -4.00 9.92
CA LYS A 81 4.00 -4.35 10.75
C LYS A 81 2.82 -3.40 10.49
N GLY A 82 3.04 -2.09 10.64
CA GLY A 82 2.01 -1.08 10.43
C GLY A 82 1.42 -1.11 9.02
N ALA A 83 2.27 -1.21 7.99
CA ALA A 83 1.81 -1.27 6.60
C ALA A 83 0.92 -2.50 6.32
N ILE A 84 1.30 -3.68 6.82
CA ILE A 84 0.54 -4.91 6.64
C ILE A 84 -0.76 -4.90 7.46
N GLU A 85 -0.74 -4.48 8.72
CA GLU A 85 -1.96 -4.36 9.55
C GLU A 85 -2.95 -3.35 8.95
N SER A 86 -2.47 -2.20 8.47
CA SER A 86 -3.27 -1.20 7.75
C SER A 86 -3.85 -1.72 6.45
N PHE A 87 -3.04 -2.42 5.64
CA PHE A 87 -3.48 -3.05 4.40
C PHE A 87 -4.55 -4.12 4.65
N GLU A 88 -4.32 -5.00 5.63
CA GLU A 88 -5.27 -6.05 5.99
C GLU A 88 -6.58 -5.49 6.52
N TYR A 89 -6.55 -4.42 7.32
CA TYR A 89 -7.74 -3.72 7.76
C TYR A 89 -8.54 -3.14 6.58
N ALA A 90 -7.89 -2.42 5.66
CA ALA A 90 -8.55 -1.84 4.48
C ALA A 90 -9.25 -2.93 3.64
N TRP A 91 -8.52 -3.98 3.26
CA TRP A 91 -9.05 -5.04 2.39
C TRP A 91 -10.06 -5.97 3.06
N SER A 92 -10.10 -6.04 4.39
CA SER A 92 -11.13 -6.83 5.11
C SER A 92 -12.46 -6.07 5.23
N ASN A 93 -12.46 -4.74 5.05
CA ASN A 93 -13.64 -3.89 5.13
C ASN A 93 -14.07 -3.30 3.77
N VAL A 94 -13.37 -3.65 2.68
CA VAL A 94 -13.50 -2.97 1.38
C VAL A 94 -14.92 -2.99 0.81
N SER A 95 -15.66 -4.09 0.97
CA SER A 95 -17.06 -4.20 0.52
C SER A 95 -18.00 -3.25 1.25
N ILE A 96 -17.78 -3.05 2.56
CA ILE A 96 -18.54 -2.10 3.39
C ILE A 96 -18.20 -0.67 2.97
N LEU A 97 -16.91 -0.36 2.78
CA LEU A 97 -16.44 0.96 2.38
C LEU A 97 -16.97 1.38 1.00
N VAL A 98 -16.98 0.47 0.01
CA VAL A 98 -17.58 0.70 -1.32
C VAL A 98 -19.09 0.96 -1.20
N THR A 99 -19.81 0.15 -0.42
CA THR A 99 -21.25 0.30 -0.22
C THR A 99 -21.61 1.64 0.42
N LEU A 100 -20.81 2.08 1.40
CA LEU A 100 -20.98 3.39 2.07
C LEU A 100 -20.65 4.55 1.12
N ARG A 101 -19.59 4.47 0.30
CA ARG A 101 -19.28 5.51 -0.70
C ARG A 101 -20.42 5.72 -1.70
N LEU A 102 -20.94 4.63 -2.25
CA LEU A 102 -22.05 4.65 -3.22
C LEU A 102 -23.36 5.21 -2.66
N SER A 103 -23.55 5.17 -1.33
CA SER A 103 -24.78 5.63 -0.67
C SER A 103 -24.69 7.02 -0.05
N ILE A 104 -23.48 7.58 0.16
CA ILE A 104 -23.29 8.84 0.88
C ILE A 104 -22.94 10.02 -0.04
N HIS A 105 -22.01 9.88 -1.00
CA HIS A 105 -21.72 10.94 -1.99
C HIS A 105 -20.89 10.41 -3.18
N PRO A 106 -21.42 10.43 -4.42
CA PRO A 106 -20.66 10.04 -5.62
C PRO A 106 -19.46 10.96 -5.94
N SER A 107 -19.50 12.20 -5.46
CA SER A 107 -18.54 13.26 -5.80
C SER A 107 -17.26 13.29 -4.94
N LEU A 108 -17.10 12.36 -3.99
CA LEU A 108 -15.91 12.21 -3.15
C LEU A 108 -15.04 11.00 -3.59
N ALA A 109 -15.26 10.50 -4.80
CA ALA A 109 -14.64 9.26 -5.28
C ALA A 109 -13.15 9.36 -5.62
N ASP A 110 -12.65 10.55 -6.00
CA ASP A 110 -11.38 10.67 -6.74
C ASP A 110 -10.12 10.92 -5.89
N GLU A 111 -10.20 11.48 -4.68
CA GLU A 111 -8.99 12.02 -4.01
C GLU A 111 -8.46 11.22 -2.80
N ASP A 112 -9.28 10.46 -2.05
CA ASP A 112 -8.82 9.81 -0.80
C ASP A 112 -9.25 8.34 -0.64
N ASP A 113 -8.89 7.49 -1.61
CA ASP A 113 -8.94 6.05 -1.38
C ASP A 113 -7.75 5.52 -0.57
N TYR A 114 -7.93 5.47 0.75
CA TYR A 114 -7.02 4.80 1.68
C TYR A 114 -6.64 3.38 1.23
N THR A 115 -7.58 2.62 0.63
CA THR A 115 -7.35 1.25 0.13
C THR A 115 -6.35 1.23 -1.01
N PHE A 116 -6.51 2.10 -2.01
CA PHE A 116 -5.54 2.33 -3.08
C PHE A 116 -4.16 2.72 -2.53
N ARG A 117 -4.12 3.76 -1.69
CA ARG A 117 -2.86 4.34 -1.20
C ARG A 117 -2.04 3.35 -0.36
N ILE A 118 -2.66 2.61 0.57
CA ILE A 118 -1.95 1.60 1.36
C ILE A 118 -1.48 0.40 0.52
N SER A 119 -2.24 0.04 -0.52
CA SER A 119 -1.87 -1.02 -1.46
C SER A 119 -0.64 -0.64 -2.29
N CYS A 120 -0.61 0.61 -2.80
CA CYS A 120 0.56 1.16 -3.48
C CYS A 120 1.79 1.18 -2.56
N PHE A 121 1.64 1.66 -1.31
CA PHE A 121 2.75 1.71 -0.36
C PHE A 121 3.34 0.32 -0.07
N VAL A 122 2.52 -0.71 0.10
CA VAL A 122 2.97 -2.10 0.28
C VAL A 122 3.82 -2.58 -0.90
N ALA A 123 3.43 -2.24 -2.13
CA ALA A 123 4.21 -2.56 -3.33
C ALA A 123 5.52 -1.75 -3.42
N GLU A 124 5.50 -0.46 -3.05
CA GLU A 124 6.71 0.37 -3.00
C GLU A 124 7.71 -0.12 -1.95
N LEU A 125 7.25 -0.53 -0.76
CA LEU A 125 8.11 -1.11 0.28
C LEU A 125 8.83 -2.37 -0.23
N TYR A 126 8.17 -3.20 -1.02
CA TYR A 126 8.83 -4.33 -1.70
C TYR A 126 9.89 -3.83 -2.70
N ALA A 127 9.55 -2.84 -3.52
CA ALA A 127 10.43 -2.28 -4.55
C ALA A 127 11.67 -1.52 -4.01
N VAL A 128 11.79 -1.34 -2.69
CA VAL A 128 12.97 -0.79 -1.99
C VAL A 128 13.56 -1.74 -0.94
N ASP A 129 13.25 -3.04 -1.03
CA ASP A 129 13.73 -4.10 -0.14
C ASP A 129 13.34 -3.94 1.34
N LEU A 130 12.33 -3.12 1.62
CA LEU A 130 11.71 -2.95 2.94
C LEU A 130 10.49 -3.87 3.16
N LEU A 131 10.12 -4.71 2.20
CA LEU A 131 9.15 -5.80 2.38
C LEU A 131 9.61 -7.04 1.59
N SER A 132 9.30 -8.24 2.08
CA SER A 132 9.71 -9.46 1.39
C SER A 132 8.74 -9.83 0.26
N LYS A 133 9.28 -10.50 -0.78
CA LYS A 133 8.50 -10.97 -1.93
C LYS A 133 7.29 -11.83 -1.53
N ALA A 134 7.43 -12.68 -0.51
CA ALA A 134 6.32 -13.51 -0.03
C ALA A 134 5.16 -12.65 0.49
N ARG A 135 5.44 -11.62 1.31
CA ARG A 135 4.40 -10.77 1.90
C ARG A 135 3.67 -9.92 0.87
N VAL A 136 4.37 -9.33 -0.11
CA VAL A 136 3.68 -8.57 -1.17
C VAL A 136 2.80 -9.49 -2.04
N HIS A 137 3.20 -10.75 -2.28
CA HIS A 137 2.37 -11.74 -2.99
C HIS A 137 1.15 -12.20 -2.18
N GLU A 138 1.26 -12.32 -0.86
CA GLU A 138 0.10 -12.52 0.04
C GLU A 138 -0.89 -11.33 -0.07
N CYS A 139 -0.38 -10.10 -0.10
CA CYS A 139 -1.19 -8.90 -0.32
C CYS A 139 -1.91 -8.94 -1.67
N PHE A 140 -1.22 -9.23 -2.78
CA PHE A 140 -1.87 -9.43 -4.09
C PHE A 140 -2.97 -10.50 -4.05
N GLY A 141 -2.72 -11.61 -3.37
CA GLY A 141 -3.73 -12.64 -3.13
C GLY A 141 -4.97 -12.08 -2.41
N LYS A 142 -4.78 -11.28 -1.34
CA LYS A 142 -5.88 -10.67 -0.58
C LYS A 142 -6.65 -9.63 -1.41
N VAL A 143 -5.98 -8.82 -2.24
CA VAL A 143 -6.65 -7.92 -3.20
C VAL A 143 -7.54 -8.72 -4.15
N LEU A 144 -6.98 -9.71 -4.85
CA LEU A 144 -7.70 -10.51 -5.84
C LEU A 144 -8.96 -11.19 -5.27
N HIS A 145 -8.88 -11.75 -4.06
CA HIS A 145 -10.03 -12.39 -3.40
C HIS A 145 -11.16 -11.41 -3.07
N ASN A 146 -10.83 -10.18 -2.66
CA ASN A 146 -11.81 -9.18 -2.19
C ASN A 146 -12.25 -8.19 -3.29
N MET A 147 -11.54 -8.14 -4.42
CA MET A 147 -11.84 -7.33 -5.61
C MET A 147 -13.31 -7.46 -6.03
N CYS A 148 -14.07 -6.37 -6.01
CA CYS A 148 -15.50 -6.36 -6.31
C CYS A 148 -15.95 -5.31 -7.35
N SER A 149 -15.01 -4.54 -7.91
CA SER A 149 -15.30 -3.47 -8.88
C SER A 149 -14.09 -3.20 -9.80
N LEU A 150 -14.23 -2.31 -10.79
CA LEU A 150 -13.18 -2.01 -11.76
C LEU A 150 -12.05 -1.16 -11.16
N GLU A 151 -12.34 -0.30 -10.18
CA GLU A 151 -11.35 0.53 -9.49
C GLU A 151 -10.28 -0.35 -8.83
N HIS A 152 -10.69 -1.48 -8.24
CA HIS A 152 -9.79 -2.47 -7.65
C HIS A 152 -8.85 -3.14 -8.69
N ILE A 153 -9.23 -3.21 -9.97
CA ILE A 153 -8.33 -3.66 -11.05
C ILE A 153 -7.24 -2.60 -11.29
N HIS A 154 -7.59 -1.31 -11.23
CA HIS A 154 -6.60 -0.23 -11.29
C HIS A 154 -5.65 -0.27 -10.08
N ILE A 155 -6.12 -0.54 -8.85
CA ILE A 155 -5.24 -0.75 -7.69
C ILE A 155 -4.24 -1.89 -7.94
N LEU A 156 -4.68 -3.02 -8.49
CA LEU A 156 -3.78 -4.14 -8.84
C LEU A 156 -2.71 -3.72 -9.85
N TRP A 157 -3.10 -2.98 -10.89
CA TRP A 157 -2.19 -2.50 -11.93
C TRP A 157 -1.13 -1.53 -11.37
N GLU A 158 -1.52 -0.59 -10.50
CA GLU A 158 -0.60 0.32 -9.81
C GLU A 158 0.34 -0.41 -8.86
N MET A 159 -0.14 -1.41 -8.09
CA MET A 159 0.72 -2.27 -7.29
C MET A 159 1.76 -3.03 -8.14
N VAL A 160 1.37 -3.53 -9.32
CA VAL A 160 2.29 -4.23 -10.25
C VAL A 160 3.34 -3.25 -10.79
N SER A 161 2.91 -2.06 -11.21
CA SER A 161 3.77 -0.99 -11.74
C SER A 161 4.82 -0.56 -10.72
N ARG A 162 4.40 -0.20 -9.49
CA ARG A 162 5.27 0.24 -8.40
C ARG A 162 6.16 -0.88 -7.85
N GLY A 163 5.69 -2.13 -7.89
CA GLY A 163 6.42 -3.30 -7.39
C GLY A 163 7.67 -3.69 -8.20
N LYS A 164 7.87 -3.14 -9.40
CA LYS A 164 8.96 -3.46 -10.36
C LYS A 164 8.97 -4.91 -10.86
N GLU A 165 9.74 -5.17 -11.92
CA GLU A 165 9.82 -6.48 -12.59
C GLU A 165 10.27 -7.63 -11.68
N SER A 166 11.12 -7.34 -10.69
CA SER A 166 11.60 -8.31 -9.69
C SER A 166 10.46 -9.01 -8.94
N LEU A 167 9.29 -8.38 -8.85
CA LEU A 167 8.05 -8.93 -8.30
C LEU A 167 7.67 -10.28 -8.95
N TRP A 168 8.02 -10.51 -10.22
CA TRP A 168 7.65 -11.71 -10.97
C TRP A 168 8.82 -12.67 -11.23
N GLN A 169 10.07 -12.22 -11.08
CA GLN A 169 11.27 -12.99 -11.42
C GLN A 169 11.69 -14.03 -10.35
N GLY A 170 12.54 -14.99 -10.71
CA GLY A 170 13.13 -15.98 -9.79
C GLY A 170 12.51 -17.39 -9.84
N PRO A 171 12.91 -18.33 -8.96
CA PRO A 171 12.68 -19.77 -9.13
C PRO A 171 11.22 -20.25 -9.18
N LYS A 172 10.27 -19.43 -8.72
CA LYS A 172 8.82 -19.73 -8.73
C LYS A 172 8.02 -18.77 -9.63
N SER A 173 8.69 -18.02 -10.50
CA SER A 173 8.08 -17.01 -11.40
C SER A 173 6.83 -17.51 -12.11
N SER A 174 6.95 -18.61 -12.86
CA SER A 174 5.84 -19.23 -13.60
C SER A 174 4.65 -19.62 -12.71
N GLN A 175 4.92 -20.17 -11.52
CA GLN A 175 3.87 -20.55 -10.56
C GLN A 175 3.12 -19.32 -10.02
N LEU A 176 3.86 -18.26 -9.67
CA LEU A 176 3.29 -17.01 -9.16
C LEU A 176 2.45 -16.30 -10.23
N VAL A 177 2.97 -16.19 -11.45
CA VAL A 177 2.25 -15.59 -12.59
C VAL A 177 1.00 -16.40 -12.92
N THR A 178 1.08 -17.73 -12.99
CA THR A 178 -0.08 -18.61 -13.29
C THR A 178 -1.15 -18.53 -12.21
N ALA A 179 -0.77 -18.51 -10.93
CA ALA A 179 -1.71 -18.36 -9.83
C ALA A 179 -2.41 -16.99 -9.85
N PHE A 180 -1.65 -15.92 -10.09
CA PHE A 180 -2.16 -14.56 -10.21
C PHE A 180 -3.15 -14.43 -11.39
N THR A 181 -2.75 -14.84 -12.60
CA THR A 181 -3.57 -14.68 -13.81
C THR A 181 -4.84 -15.53 -13.76
N SER A 182 -4.77 -16.76 -13.25
CA SER A 182 -5.95 -17.63 -13.07
C SER A 182 -6.98 -17.02 -12.12
N LEU A 183 -6.54 -16.51 -10.96
CA LEU A 183 -7.44 -15.88 -10.00
C LEU A 183 -7.97 -14.54 -10.51
N PHE A 184 -7.13 -13.72 -11.16
CA PHE A 184 -7.53 -12.46 -11.79
C PHE A 184 -8.61 -12.68 -12.85
N ALA A 185 -8.41 -13.62 -13.79
CA ALA A 185 -9.39 -13.93 -14.83
C ALA A 185 -10.75 -14.34 -14.24
N LYS A 186 -10.75 -15.27 -13.27
CA LYS A 186 -11.96 -15.74 -12.58
C LYS A 186 -12.73 -14.60 -11.89
N ARG A 187 -12.03 -13.67 -11.25
CA ARG A 187 -12.66 -12.56 -10.51
C ARG A 187 -13.15 -11.46 -11.45
N THR A 188 -12.37 -11.10 -12.46
CA THR A 188 -12.78 -10.13 -13.50
C THR A 188 -14.00 -10.62 -14.27
N GLU A 189 -14.06 -11.90 -14.64
CA GLU A 189 -15.26 -12.50 -15.24
C GLU A 189 -16.50 -12.38 -14.33
N THR A 190 -16.33 -12.61 -13.02
CA THR A 190 -17.42 -12.49 -12.04
C THR A 190 -17.97 -11.07 -11.98
N ILE A 191 -17.09 -10.06 -11.98
CA ILE A 191 -17.46 -8.62 -11.98
C ILE A 191 -18.17 -8.25 -13.28
N LEU A 192 -17.62 -8.65 -14.43
CA LEU A 192 -18.21 -8.37 -15.74
C LEU A 192 -19.59 -9.03 -15.93
N ARG A 193 -19.80 -10.23 -15.38
CA ARG A 193 -21.14 -10.85 -15.36
C ARG A 193 -22.12 -10.04 -14.51
N ALA A 194 -21.73 -9.64 -13.30
CA ALA A 194 -22.57 -8.88 -12.39
C ALA A 194 -22.97 -7.50 -12.94
N THR A 195 -22.07 -6.80 -13.65
CA THR A 195 -22.40 -5.52 -14.29
C THR A 195 -23.36 -5.68 -15.47
N ASN A 196 -23.30 -6.79 -16.21
CA ASN A 196 -24.18 -7.05 -17.35
C ASN A 196 -25.58 -7.56 -16.97
N THR A 197 -25.77 -8.11 -15.76
CA THR A 197 -27.09 -8.58 -15.29
C THR A 197 -27.98 -7.47 -14.71
N GLY A 198 -27.45 -6.26 -14.55
CA GLY A 198 -28.11 -5.18 -13.79
C GLY A 198 -28.18 -5.48 -12.29
N PRO A 199 -28.68 -4.52 -11.47
CA PRO A 199 -29.02 -4.82 -10.08
C PRO A 199 -30.07 -5.93 -10.04
N PRO A 200 -30.01 -6.87 -9.07
CA PRO A 200 -31.05 -7.88 -8.92
C PRO A 200 -32.39 -7.17 -8.79
N ALA A 201 -33.34 -7.52 -9.68
CA ALA A 201 -34.66 -6.91 -9.66
C ALA A 201 -35.25 -7.07 -8.26
N LEU A 202 -35.42 -5.94 -7.56
CA LEU A 202 -36.15 -5.90 -6.30
C LEU A 202 -37.49 -6.56 -6.57
N VAL A 203 -37.69 -7.75 -5.98
CA VAL A 203 -38.92 -8.51 -6.14
C VAL A 203 -40.03 -7.60 -5.65
N ALA A 204 -40.86 -7.12 -6.57
CA ALA A 204 -41.98 -6.27 -6.26
C ALA A 204 -42.93 -7.09 -5.38
N THR A 205 -42.84 -6.88 -4.07
CA THR A 205 -43.82 -7.36 -3.09
C THR A 205 -45.14 -6.74 -3.47
N LYS A 206 -45.98 -7.52 -4.16
CA LYS A 206 -47.36 -7.16 -4.43
C LYS A 206 -48.06 -6.86 -3.11
N VAL A 207 -48.56 -5.63 -3.00
CA VAL A 207 -49.66 -5.27 -2.12
C VAL A 207 -50.96 -5.67 -2.83
#